data_AF-D7MWL4-F1
#
_entry.id   AF-D7MWL4-F1
#
_cell.length_a   1.000
_cell.length_b   1.000
_cell.length_c   1.000
_cell.angle_alpha   90.00
_cell.angle_beta   90.00
_cell.angle_gamma   90.00
#
_symmetry.space_group_name_H-M   'P 1'
#
loop_
_entity.id
_entity.type
_entity.pdbx_description
1 polymer ?
#
loop_
_entity_poly.entity_id
_entity_poly.type
_entity_poly.pdbx_seq_one_letter_code
_entity_poly.pdbx_strand_id
1 'polypeptide(L)'
;MEKTPTQIVSELGSRLLQLSRPNKDSLVKLLREVANTLSQIDQPSATNKEKGLKLLEAELRPLKKSIIKHGLLKNRDNDVSLLVTVCVSELFRILAPNRPFEDEYLRV
;
A
#
# COMPACT_ATOMS: atom_id res chain seq x y z
N MET A 1 -20.00 9.81 8.99
CA MET A 1 -19.36 8.51 9.30
C MET A 1 -17.87 8.69 9.02
N GLU A 2 -17.02 8.53 10.03
CA GLU A 2 -15.56 8.62 9.82
C GLU A 2 -15.08 7.41 9.01
N LYS A 3 -14.15 7.64 8.07
CA LYS A 3 -13.60 6.57 7.23
C LYS A 3 -12.62 5.73 8.06
N THR A 4 -12.65 4.42 7.88
CA THR A 4 -11.63 3.55 8.50
C THR A 4 -10.27 3.77 7.82
N PRO A 5 -9.15 3.48 8.51
CA PRO A 5 -7.82 3.56 7.89
C PRO A 5 -7.71 2.74 6.59
N THR A 6 -8.33 1.56 6.53
CA THR A 6 -8.36 0.72 5.32
C THR A 6 -9.08 1.39 4.15
N GLN A 7 -10.21 2.05 4.40
CA GLN A 7 -10.95 2.80 3.38
C GLN A 7 -10.17 4.00 2.86
N ILE A 8 -9.44 4.70 3.75
CA ILE A 8 -8.58 5.82 3.37
C ILE A 8 -7.45 5.32 2.45
N VAL A 9 -6.77 4.22 2.79
CA VAL A 9 -5.73 3.64 1.94
C VAL A 9 -6.30 3.17 0.60
N SER A 10 -7.48 2.55 0.59
CA SER A 10 -8.17 2.12 -0.62
C SER A 10 -8.45 3.30 -1.57
N GLU A 11 -8.91 4.43 -1.02
CA GLU A 11 -9.15 5.66 -1.78
C GLU A 11 -7.86 6.29 -2.31
N LEU A 12 -6.83 6.45 -1.47
CA LEU A 12 -5.53 7.00 -1.88
C LEU A 12 -4.86 6.12 -2.93
N GLY A 13 -4.91 4.80 -2.75
CA GLY A 13 -4.45 3.81 -3.72
C GLY A 13 -5.18 3.93 -5.05
N SER A 14 -6.50 4.12 -5.02
CA SER A 14 -7.33 4.33 -6.21
C SER A 14 -7.00 5.64 -6.93
N ARG A 15 -6.81 6.74 -6.18
CA ARG A 15 -6.38 8.03 -6.73
C ARG A 15 -5.02 7.87 -7.42
N LEU A 16 -4.05 7.25 -6.76
CA LEU A 16 -2.73 6.97 -7.35
C LEU A 16 -2.87 6.08 -8.60
N LEU A 17 -3.73 5.06 -8.57
CA LEU A 17 -3.97 4.17 -9.71
C LEU A 17 -4.57 4.90 -10.91
N GLN A 18 -5.41 5.92 -10.70
CA GLN A 18 -6.03 6.71 -11.75
C GLN A 18 -5.08 7.72 -12.41
N LEU A 19 -3.97 8.09 -11.75
CA LEU A 19 -2.98 9.00 -12.35
C LEU A 19 -2.37 8.36 -13.60
N SER A 20 -2.25 9.16 -14.67
CA SER A 20 -1.60 8.75 -15.91
C SER A 20 -0.07 8.84 -15.79
N ARG A 21 0.43 9.97 -15.28
CA ARG A 21 1.85 10.23 -15.02
C ARG A 21 1.99 11.08 -13.75
N PRO A 22 2.14 10.47 -12.57
CA PRO A 22 2.32 11.22 -11.34
C PRO A 22 3.71 11.88 -11.32
N ASN A 23 3.77 13.11 -10.82
CA ASN A 23 5.04 13.81 -10.61
C ASN A 23 5.59 13.51 -9.21
N LYS A 24 6.84 13.92 -8.94
CA LYS A 24 7.51 13.66 -7.66
C LYS A 24 6.68 14.16 -6.47
N ASP A 25 6.26 15.42 -6.48
CA ASP A 25 5.59 16.02 -5.33
C ASP A 25 4.25 15.37 -5.03
N SER A 26 3.49 14.99 -6.07
CA SER A 26 2.22 14.29 -5.90
C SER A 26 2.43 12.86 -5.39
N LEU A 27 3.48 12.16 -5.85
CA LEU A 27 3.88 10.86 -5.30
C LEU A 27 4.25 10.96 -3.82
N VAL A 28 5.16 11.87 -3.48
CA VAL A 28 5.65 12.04 -2.11
C VAL A 28 4.50 12.39 -1.16
N LYS A 29 3.60 13.29 -1.57
CA LYS A 29 2.44 13.67 -0.76
C LYS A 29 1.51 12.48 -0.53
N LEU A 30 1.10 11.79 -1.60
CA LEU A 30 0.19 10.64 -1.50
C LEU A 30 0.80 9.48 -0.72
N LEU A 31 2.06 9.12 -1.01
CA LEU A 31 2.73 7.99 -0.35
C LEU A 31 2.98 8.27 1.14
N ARG A 32 3.25 9.52 1.52
CA ARG A 32 3.36 9.90 2.94
C ARG A 32 2.03 9.71 3.68
N GLU A 33 0.93 10.13 3.08
CA GLU A 33 -0.41 9.95 3.67
C GLU A 33 -0.78 8.46 3.78
N VAL A 34 -0.47 7.68 2.74
CA VAL A 34 -0.62 6.22 2.75
C VAL A 34 0.21 5.57 3.85
N ALA A 35 1.50 5.90 3.96
CA ALA A 35 2.39 5.34 4.97
C ALA A 35 1.89 5.60 6.40
N ASN A 36 1.49 6.85 6.69
CA ASN A 36 0.94 7.22 7.99
C ASN A 36 -0.37 6.50 8.31
N THR A 37 -1.18 6.21 7.30
CA THR A 37 -2.47 5.53 7.48
C THR A 37 -2.29 4.02 7.63
N LEU A 38 -1.37 3.42 6.86
CA LEU A 38 -1.01 2.00 6.96
C LEU A 38 -0.50 1.65 8.36
N SER A 39 0.26 2.55 9.00
CA SER A 39 0.77 2.32 10.36
C SER A 39 -0.33 2.21 11.43
N GLN A 40 -1.56 2.60 11.12
CA GLN A 40 -2.72 2.51 12.01
C GLN A 40 -3.56 1.24 11.78
N ILE A 41 -3.18 0.39 10.83
CA ILE A 41 -3.90 -0.84 10.50
C ILE A 41 -3.22 -2.01 11.20
N ASP A 42 -3.97 -2.72 12.05
CA ASP A 42 -3.51 -3.94 12.68
C ASP A 42 -3.97 -5.19 11.93
N GLN A 43 -3.29 -6.31 12.20
CA GLN A 43 -3.78 -7.61 11.76
C GLN A 43 -5.11 -7.95 12.45
N PRO A 44 -5.98 -8.73 11.80
CA PRO A 44 -7.17 -9.27 12.45
C PRO A 44 -6.79 -10.20 13.60
N SER A 45 -7.69 -10.38 14.56
CA SER A 45 -7.48 -11.28 15.69
C SER A 45 -7.28 -12.73 15.23
N ALA A 46 -6.60 -13.54 16.06
CA ALA A 46 -6.32 -14.93 15.74
C ALA A 46 -7.60 -15.76 15.41
N THR A 47 -8.73 -15.42 16.05
CA THR A 47 -10.00 -16.12 15.87
C THR A 47 -10.68 -15.87 14.52
N ASN A 48 -10.36 -14.77 13.83
CA ASN A 48 -10.94 -14.42 12.53
C ASN A 48 -9.87 -14.11 11.46
N LYS A 49 -8.63 -14.53 11.69
CA LYS A 49 -7.45 -14.13 10.92
C LYS A 49 -7.60 -14.33 9.42
N GLU A 50 -8.09 -15.49 8.99
CA GLU A 50 -8.25 -15.77 7.55
C GLU A 50 -9.27 -14.83 6.87
N LYS A 51 -10.46 -14.68 7.47
CA LYS A 51 -11.51 -13.81 6.91
C LYS A 51 -11.08 -12.34 6.95
N GLY A 52 -10.47 -11.91 8.05
CA GLY A 52 -9.98 -10.54 8.19
C GLY A 52 -8.86 -10.22 7.20
N LEU A 53 -7.91 -11.14 6.98
CA LEU A 53 -6.83 -10.95 6.01
C LEU A 53 -7.38 -10.85 4.58
N LYS A 54 -8.39 -11.64 4.21
CA LYS A 54 -9.06 -11.52 2.91
C LYS A 54 -9.72 -10.15 2.71
N LEU A 55 -10.34 -9.59 3.75
CA LEU A 55 -10.92 -8.25 3.71
C LEU A 55 -9.85 -7.16 3.58
N LEU A 56 -8.79 -7.24 4.40
CA LEU A 56 -7.65 -6.32 4.30
C LEU A 56 -6.99 -6.38 2.92
N GLU A 57 -6.80 -7.57 2.36
CA GLU A 57 -6.24 -7.72 1.03
C GLU A 57 -7.12 -7.07 -0.05
N ALA A 58 -8.45 -7.22 0.06
CA ALA A 58 -9.38 -6.58 -0.88
C ALA A 58 -9.32 -5.04 -0.80
N GLU A 59 -9.31 -4.48 0.41
CA GLU A 59 -9.24 -3.03 0.64
C GLU A 59 -7.89 -2.43 0.23
N LEU A 60 -6.78 -3.15 0.44
CA LEU A 60 -5.43 -2.67 0.12
C LEU A 60 -5.04 -2.94 -1.34
N ARG A 61 -5.88 -3.68 -2.09
CA ARG A 61 -5.63 -4.02 -3.50
C ARG A 61 -5.39 -2.81 -4.42
N PRO A 62 -6.13 -1.69 -4.31
CA PRO A 62 -5.88 -0.52 -5.15
C PRO A 62 -4.47 0.04 -4.98
N LEU A 63 -3.95 0.08 -3.75
CA LEU A 63 -2.58 0.51 -3.46
C LEU A 63 -1.55 -0.45 -4.05
N LYS A 64 -1.71 -1.78 -3.84
CA LYS A 64 -0.83 -2.79 -4.44
C LYS A 64 -0.74 -2.62 -5.95
N LYS A 65 -1.88 -2.47 -6.63
CA LYS A 65 -1.94 -2.25 -8.08
C LYS A 65 -1.29 -0.95 -8.52
N SER A 66 -1.45 0.13 -7.76
CA SER A 66 -0.89 1.43 -8.13
C SER A 66 0.63 1.45 -8.01
N ILE A 67 1.19 0.80 -6.98
CA ILE A 67 2.63 0.57 -6.81
C ILE A 67 3.22 -0.16 -8.02
N ILE A 68 2.55 -1.23 -8.50
CA ILE A 68 2.97 -2.00 -9.67
C ILE A 68 2.84 -1.17 -10.96
N LYS A 69 1.67 -0.57 -11.21
CA LYS A 69 1.37 0.22 -12.42
C LYS A 69 2.43 1.28 -12.68
N HIS A 70 2.86 1.99 -11.63
CA HIS A 70 3.79 3.10 -11.73
C HIS A 70 5.26 2.68 -11.55
N GLY A 71 5.56 1.38 -11.47
CA GLY A 71 6.92 0.88 -11.30
C GLY A 71 7.60 1.39 -10.04
N LEU A 72 6.84 1.69 -8.99
CA LEU A 72 7.33 2.42 -7.82
C LEU A 72 8.39 1.63 -7.03
N LEU A 73 8.33 0.30 -7.08
CA LEU A 73 9.32 -0.59 -6.44
C LEU A 73 10.74 -0.41 -7.01
N LYS A 74 10.87 0.12 -8.23
CA LYS A 74 12.16 0.34 -8.91
C LYS A 74 12.49 1.84 -9.06
N ASN A 75 11.76 2.71 -8.36
CA ASN A 75 11.96 4.15 -8.42
C ASN A 75 13.30 4.54 -7.75
N ARG A 76 14.07 5.41 -8.42
CA ARG A 76 15.40 5.86 -7.98
C ARG A 76 15.40 7.22 -7.27
N ASP A 77 14.27 7.93 -7.23
CA ASP A 77 14.16 9.15 -6.43
C ASP A 77 14.16 8.78 -4.94
N ASN A 78 15.08 9.34 -4.16
CA ASN A 78 15.29 8.95 -2.76
C ASN A 78 14.03 9.14 -1.89
N ASP A 79 13.30 10.23 -2.07
CA ASP A 79 12.11 10.53 -1.26
C ASP A 79 10.98 9.57 -1.59
N VAL A 80 10.75 9.32 -2.89
CA VAL A 80 9.76 8.35 -3.34
C VAL A 80 10.15 6.93 -2.91
N SER A 81 11.41 6.54 -3.13
CA SER A 81 11.92 5.20 -2.80
C SER A 81 11.81 4.90 -1.31
N LEU A 82 12.16 5.85 -0.44
CA LEU A 82 12.00 5.72 1.01
C LEU A 82 10.52 5.48 1.39
N LEU A 83 9.61 6.31 0.88
CA LEU A 83 8.18 6.19 1.21
C LEU A 83 7.56 4.90 0.66
N VAL A 84 7.95 4.49 -0.55
CA VAL A 84 7.54 3.19 -1.12
C VAL A 84 8.03 2.05 -0.25
N THR A 85 9.28 2.09 0.22
CA THR A 85 9.84 1.07 1.12
C THR A 85 9.05 0.96 2.41
N VAL A 86 8.67 2.10 3.01
CA VAL A 86 7.81 2.12 4.20
C VAL A 86 6.44 1.52 3.89
N CYS A 87 5.77 1.95 2.82
CA CYS A 87 4.46 1.41 2.44
C CYS A 87 4.50 -0.10 2.18
N VAL A 88 5.54 -0.59 1.50
CA VAL A 88 5.73 -2.02 1.20
C VAL A 88 5.96 -2.81 2.49
N SER A 89 6.81 -2.30 3.39
CA SER A 89 7.08 -2.92 4.68
C SER A 89 5.80 -3.05 5.52
N GLU A 90 4.97 -2.01 5.54
CA GLU A 90 3.66 -2.04 6.20
C GLU A 90 2.70 -3.03 5.54
N LEU A 91 2.67 -3.11 4.21
CA LEU A 91 1.85 -4.12 3.51
C LEU A 91 2.26 -5.55 3.90
N PHE A 92 3.55 -5.82 4.05
CA PHE A 92 4.04 -7.10 4.57
C PHE A 92 3.61 -7.32 6.02
N ARG A 93 3.76 -6.31 6.90
CA ARG A 93 3.33 -6.40 8.30
C ARG A 93 1.84 -6.70 8.41
N ILE A 94 1.00 -6.01 7.65
CA ILE A 94 -0.47 -6.11 7.72
C ILE A 94 -0.97 -7.42 7.12
N LEU A 95 -0.40 -7.85 5.99
CA LEU A 95 -0.89 -9.02 5.26
C LEU A 95 -0.25 -10.34 5.71
N ALA A 96 0.79 -10.30 6.56
CA ALA A 96 1.45 -11.51 7.03
C ALA A 96 0.46 -12.53 7.65
N PRO A 97 0.60 -13.83 7.33
CA PRO A 97 1.71 -14.46 6.59
C PRO A 97 1.57 -14.37 5.05
N ASN A 98 0.52 -13.75 4.54
CA ASN A 98 0.30 -13.63 3.09
C ASN A 98 1.22 -12.57 2.49
N ARG A 99 1.85 -12.94 1.38
CA ARG A 99 2.71 -12.07 0.61
C ARG A 99 1.89 -10.97 -0.10
N PRO A 100 2.25 -9.68 0.03
CA PRO A 100 1.57 -8.59 -0.69
C PRO A 100 1.88 -8.59 -2.20
N PHE A 101 3.05 -9.06 -2.62
CA PHE A 101 3.49 -9.03 -4.02
C PHE A 101 4.05 -10.39 -4.48
N GLU A 102 3.98 -10.66 -5.78
CA GLU A 102 4.66 -11.79 -6.42
C GLU A 102 6.17 -11.53 -6.55
N ASP A 103 6.98 -12.59 -6.62
CA ASP A 103 8.45 -12.47 -6.49
C ASP A 103 9.04 -11.68 -7.66
N GLU A 104 8.43 -11.76 -8.84
CA GLU A 104 8.84 -11.02 -10.02
C GLU A 104 8.89 -9.50 -9.82
N TYR A 105 8.04 -8.96 -8.94
CA TYR A 105 8.00 -7.52 -8.64
C TYR A 105 9.08 -7.10 -7.64
N LEU A 106 9.59 -8.03 -6.83
CA LEU A 106 10.52 -7.77 -5.73
C LEU A 106 11.97 -8.14 -6.06
N ARG A 107 12.21 -8.76 -7.22
CA ARG A 107 13.57 -9.06 -7.69
C ARG A 107 14.32 -7.77 -8.02
N VAL A 108 15.51 -7.63 -7.41
CA VAL A 108 16.51 -6.59 -7.65
C VAL A 108 17.39 -7.00 -8.83
#